data_AF-A0A151J760-F1
#
_entry.id   AF-A0A151J760-F1
#
_cell.length_a   1.000
_cell.length_b   1.000
_cell.length_c   1.000
_cell.angle_alpha   90.00
_cell.angle_beta   90.00
_cell.angle_gamma   90.00
#
_symmetry.space_group_name_H-M   'P 1'
#
loop_
_entity.id
_entity.type
_entity.pdbx_description
1 polymer ?
#
loop_
_entity_poly.entity_id
_entity_poly.type
_entity_poly.pdbx_seq_one_letter_code
_entity_poly.pdbx_strand_id
1 'polypeptide(L)'
;MHQFFQEMGPHDKVIIFFDKKSKVDDIFSDLALTNIDCQSIHGDRDQSDREQALEDLKTGAIQILLATDVASRGIDIEDITHVLNYDFPWDIEEYVHRVGRTGPAGRTDESITFMTRQDWHHAKALIDILEEANQVNRYTRNILILTNFV
;
A
#
# COMPACT_ATOMS: atom_id res chain seq x y z
N MET A 1 3.43 11.94 2.15
CA MET A 1 4.21 10.76 1.76
C MET A 1 5.65 10.84 2.27
N HIS A 2 6.43 11.89 1.95
CA HIS A 2 7.79 12.05 2.51
C HIS A 2 7.87 11.90 4.04
N GLN A 3 6.97 12.55 4.79
CA GLN A 3 6.96 12.42 6.25
C GLN A 3 6.71 10.97 6.72
N PHE A 4 5.80 10.25 6.07
CA PHE A 4 5.51 8.84 6.40
C PHE A 4 6.77 7.97 6.25
N PHE A 5 7.54 8.13 5.17
CA PHE A 5 8.78 7.38 4.98
C PHE A 5 9.89 7.74 5.98
N GLN A 6 9.90 8.96 6.52
CA GLN A 6 10.87 9.36 7.55
C GLN A 6 10.52 8.79 8.94
N GLU A 7 9.26 8.40 9.15
CA GLU A 7 8.77 7.82 10.39
C GLU A 7 8.89 6.28 10.41
N MET A 8 9.17 5.66 9.25
CA MET A 8 9.36 4.20 9.14
C MET A 8 10.57 3.73 9.94
N GLY A 9 10.34 2.69 10.74
CA GLY A 9 11.38 1.96 11.45
C GLY A 9 12.20 1.07 10.52
N PRO A 10 13.37 0.57 10.97
CA PRO A 10 14.29 -0.23 10.16
C PRO A 10 13.73 -1.61 9.74
N HIS A 11 12.61 -2.04 10.31
CA HIS A 11 11.95 -3.31 9.98
C HIS A 11 10.61 -3.12 9.27
N ASP A 12 10.22 -1.88 9.02
CA ASP A 12 8.96 -1.60 8.36
C ASP A 12 9.09 -1.88 6.87
N LYS A 13 8.04 -2.50 6.34
CA LYS A 13 7.84 -2.76 4.93
C LYS A 13 6.47 -2.22 4.54
N VAL A 14 6.45 -1.40 3.50
CA VAL A 14 5.24 -0.80 2.95
C VAL A 14 5.05 -1.21 1.51
N ILE A 15 3.82 -1.62 1.19
CA ILE A 15 3.36 -1.70 -0.20
C ILE A 15 2.42 -0.53 -0.48
N ILE A 16 2.65 0.15 -1.60
CA ILE A 16 1.85 1.30 -2.02
C ILE A 16 1.15 0.96 -3.31
N PHE A 17 -0.18 0.97 -3.28
CA PHE A 17 -1.01 0.64 -4.42
C PHE A 17 -1.47 1.86 -5.21
N PHE A 18 -1.34 1.74 -6.53
CA PHE A 18 -1.74 2.74 -7.51
C PHE A 18 -2.62 2.11 -8.60
N ASP A 19 -3.49 2.90 -9.20
CA ASP A 19 -4.35 2.45 -10.31
C ASP A 19 -3.56 2.31 -11.63
N LYS A 20 -2.56 3.19 -11.84
CA LYS A 20 -1.86 3.30 -13.13
C LYS A 20 -0.36 3.12 -13.02
N LYS A 21 0.21 2.31 -13.94
CA LYS A 21 1.65 2.12 -14.09
C LYS A 21 2.43 3.43 -14.28
N SER A 22 1.89 4.39 -15.02
CA SER A 22 2.55 5.68 -15.23
C SER A 22 2.73 6.44 -13.91
N LYS A 23 1.74 6.37 -13.02
CA LYS A 23 1.83 7.00 -11.69
C LYS A 23 2.86 6.28 -10.81
N VAL A 24 2.98 4.96 -10.93
CA VAL A 24 4.04 4.19 -10.28
C VAL A 24 5.42 4.68 -10.73
N ASP A 25 5.63 4.83 -12.04
CA ASP A 25 6.91 5.30 -12.59
C ASP A 25 7.23 6.75 -12.22
N ASP A 26 6.21 7.62 -12.20
CA ASP A 26 6.34 9.02 -11.78
C ASP A 26 6.80 9.09 -10.31
N ILE A 27 6.09 8.39 -9.40
CA ILE A 27 6.43 8.38 -7.97
C ILE A 27 7.77 7.69 -7.70
N PHE A 28 8.08 6.61 -8.42
CA PHE A 28 9.39 5.95 -8.33
C PHE A 28 10.52 6.94 -8.64
N SER A 29 10.37 7.71 -9.72
CA SER A 29 11.34 8.72 -10.13
C SER A 29 11.48 9.82 -9.08
N ASP A 30 10.37 10.31 -8.54
CA ASP A 30 10.36 11.33 -7.49
C ASP A 30 11.06 10.85 -6.20
N LEU A 31 10.81 9.61 -5.77
CA LEU A 31 11.45 9.04 -4.59
C LEU A 31 12.97 8.86 -4.80
N ALA A 32 13.38 8.37 -5.96
CA ALA A 32 14.79 8.24 -6.32
C ALA A 32 15.52 9.60 -6.28
N LEU A 33 14.88 10.68 -6.78
CA LEU A 33 15.43 12.04 -6.73
C LEU A 33 15.60 12.59 -5.31
N THR A 34 14.88 12.02 -4.34
CA THR A 34 14.95 12.40 -2.92
C THR A 34 15.75 11.42 -2.07
N ASN A 35 16.50 10.50 -2.70
CA ASN A 35 17.28 9.45 -2.04
C ASN A 35 16.44 8.54 -1.13
N ILE A 36 15.23 8.20 -1.57
CA ILE A 36 14.38 7.20 -0.91
C ILE A 36 14.40 5.94 -1.77
N ASP A 37 15.00 4.88 -1.24
CA ASP A 37 15.12 3.61 -1.94
C ASP A 37 13.77 2.88 -1.98
N CYS A 38 13.34 2.53 -3.19
CA CYS A 38 12.12 1.77 -3.42
C CYS A 38 12.28 0.87 -4.66
N GLN A 39 11.36 -0.08 -4.81
CA GLN A 39 11.20 -0.89 -6.02
C GLN A 39 9.78 -0.73 -6.56
N SER A 40 9.56 -1.11 -7.83
CA SER A 40 8.24 -1.05 -8.45
C SER A 40 7.84 -2.32 -9.20
N ILE A 41 6.56 -2.67 -9.13
CA ILE A 41 5.96 -3.83 -9.81
C ILE A 41 4.67 -3.39 -10.53
N HIS A 42 4.70 -3.42 -11.86
CA HIS A 42 3.54 -3.20 -12.72
C HIS A 42 3.68 -4.02 -14.00
N GLY A 43 2.63 -4.06 -14.83
CA GLY A 43 2.55 -4.95 -16.00
C GLY A 43 3.57 -4.72 -17.14
N ASP A 44 4.41 -3.68 -17.05
CA ASP A 44 5.49 -3.43 -18.02
C ASP A 44 6.86 -3.85 -17.49
N ARG A 45 6.94 -4.35 -16.25
CA ARG A 45 8.17 -4.89 -15.67
C ARG A 45 8.34 -6.34 -16.11
N ASP A 46 9.56 -6.67 -16.52
CA ASP A 46 9.91 -8.04 -16.86
C ASP A 46 9.83 -8.94 -15.62
N GLN A 47 9.59 -10.24 -15.83
CA GLN A 47 9.40 -11.18 -14.74
C GLN A 47 10.62 -11.24 -13.80
N SER A 48 11.84 -11.11 -14.34
CA SER A 48 13.07 -11.05 -13.54
C SER A 48 13.14 -9.82 -12.63
N ASP A 49 12.71 -8.66 -13.12
CA ASP A 49 12.70 -7.42 -12.35
C ASP A 49 11.67 -7.51 -11.22
N ARG A 50 10.52 -8.13 -11.50
CA ARG A 50 9.49 -8.40 -10.49
C ARG A 50 10.02 -9.32 -9.39
N GLU A 51 10.69 -10.40 -9.76
CA GLU A 51 11.28 -11.34 -8.79
C GLU A 51 12.36 -10.67 -7.94
N GLN A 52 13.22 -9.84 -8.55
CA GLN A 52 14.24 -9.09 -7.82
C GLN A 52 13.62 -8.07 -6.85
N ALA A 53 12.61 -7.32 -7.28
CA ALA A 53 11.92 -6.35 -6.42
C ALA A 53 11.30 -6.99 -5.18
N LEU A 54 10.75 -8.20 -5.33
CA LEU A 54 10.20 -8.96 -4.22
C LEU A 54 11.28 -9.51 -3.29
N GLU A 55 12.38 -10.00 -3.82
CA GLU A 55 13.51 -10.46 -3.02
C GLU A 55 14.14 -9.31 -2.24
N ASP A 56 14.29 -8.14 -2.85
CA ASP A 56 14.79 -6.93 -2.19
C ASP A 56 13.89 -6.52 -1.02
N LEU A 57 12.56 -6.58 -1.20
CA LEU A 57 11.60 -6.30 -0.12
C LEU A 57 11.65 -7.37 0.97
N LYS A 58 11.74 -8.64 0.58
CA LYS A 58 11.79 -9.78 1.50
C LYS A 58 13.01 -9.72 2.40
N THR A 59 14.18 -9.49 1.82
CA THR A 59 15.47 -9.36 2.51
C THR A 59 15.59 -8.05 3.30
N GLY A 60 14.75 -7.06 3.02
CA GLY A 60 14.81 -5.73 3.62
C GLY A 60 15.89 -4.84 3.00
N ALA A 61 16.42 -5.20 1.83
CA ALA A 61 17.28 -4.33 1.04
C ALA A 61 16.55 -3.05 0.62
N ILE A 62 15.24 -3.13 0.43
CA ILE A 62 14.33 -2.00 0.32
C ILE A 62 13.15 -2.18 1.27
N GLN A 63 12.54 -1.06 1.68
CA GLN A 63 11.37 -1.05 2.55
C GLN A 63 10.07 -0.68 1.82
N ILE A 64 10.17 -0.11 0.62
CA ILE A 64 9.04 0.50 -0.10
C ILE A 64 8.85 -0.20 -1.44
N LEU A 65 7.69 -0.82 -1.64
CA LEU A 65 7.28 -1.40 -2.91
C LEU A 65 6.10 -0.62 -3.50
N LEU A 66 6.26 -0.08 -4.70
CA LEU A 66 5.21 0.59 -5.46
C LEU A 66 4.55 -0.39 -6.43
N ALA A 67 3.23 -0.56 -6.40
CA ALA A 67 2.56 -1.61 -7.17
C ALA A 67 1.23 -1.19 -7.79
N THR A 68 0.87 -1.86 -8.90
CA THR A 68 -0.52 -1.93 -9.38
C THR A 68 -1.16 -3.27 -9.03
N ASP A 69 -2.50 -3.29 -8.92
CA ASP A 69 -3.25 -4.49 -8.52
C ASP A 69 -3.02 -5.70 -9.43
N VAL A 70 -3.01 -5.46 -10.75
CA VAL A 70 -2.79 -6.52 -11.74
C VAL A 70 -1.44 -7.20 -11.51
N ALA A 71 -0.43 -6.42 -11.09
CA ALA A 71 0.92 -6.91 -10.95
C ALA A 71 1.20 -7.48 -9.55
N SER A 72 0.37 -7.18 -8.54
CA SER A 72 0.48 -7.73 -7.17
C SER A 72 -0.31 -9.02 -6.95
N ARG A 73 -1.33 -9.30 -7.78
CA ARG A 73 -2.12 -10.53 -7.69
C ARG A 73 -1.27 -11.78 -7.89
N GLY A 74 -1.46 -12.75 -6.99
CA GLY A 74 -0.73 -14.02 -7.00
C GLY A 74 0.69 -13.93 -6.47
N ILE A 75 1.13 -12.76 -5.99
CA ILE A 75 2.39 -12.61 -5.29
C ILE A 75 2.16 -12.88 -3.80
N ASP A 76 2.97 -13.79 -3.26
CA ASP A 76 3.04 -14.05 -1.83
C ASP A 76 4.05 -13.08 -1.20
N ILE A 77 3.53 -11.99 -0.63
CA ILE A 77 4.33 -10.98 0.05
C ILE A 77 3.98 -11.06 1.54
N GLU A 78 4.82 -11.78 2.27
CA GLU A 78 4.74 -11.91 3.73
C GLU A 78 5.44 -10.73 4.42
N ASP A 79 5.17 -10.54 5.71
CA ASP A 79 5.83 -9.54 6.58
C ASP A 79 5.65 -8.07 6.17
N ILE A 80 4.55 -7.73 5.48
CA ILE A 80 4.18 -6.33 5.24
C ILE A 80 3.60 -5.73 6.51
N THR A 81 4.24 -4.66 6.99
CA THR A 81 3.78 -3.89 8.16
C THR A 81 2.77 -2.81 7.79
N HIS A 82 2.86 -2.28 6.56
CA HIS A 82 2.05 -1.15 6.13
C HIS A 82 1.49 -1.37 4.73
N VAL A 83 0.19 -1.10 4.55
CA VAL A 83 -0.45 -1.05 3.23
C VAL A 83 -0.93 0.37 3.00
N LEU A 84 -0.46 1.02 1.94
CA LEU A 84 -0.93 2.34 1.52
C LEU A 84 -1.67 2.25 0.20
N ASN A 85 -2.98 2.46 0.21
CA ASN A 85 -3.77 2.67 -1.00
C ASN A 85 -3.66 4.14 -1.40
N TYR A 86 -2.72 4.44 -2.30
CA TYR A 86 -2.57 5.82 -2.80
C TYR A 86 -3.75 6.21 -3.68
N ASP A 87 -4.18 5.29 -4.54
CA ASP A 87 -5.46 5.35 -5.23
C ASP A 87 -6.42 4.34 -4.59
N PHE A 88 -7.67 4.75 -4.39
CA PHE A 88 -8.71 3.84 -3.92
C PHE A 88 -8.83 2.67 -4.91
N PRO A 89 -8.93 1.41 -4.44
CA PRO A 89 -9.08 0.25 -5.31
C PRO A 89 -10.34 0.35 -6.17
N TRP A 90 -10.36 -0.36 -7.30
CA TRP A 90 -11.50 -0.36 -8.23
C TRP A 90 -12.82 -0.79 -7.57
N ASP A 91 -12.75 -1.68 -6.58
CA ASP A 91 -13.90 -2.09 -5.78
C ASP A 91 -13.49 -2.41 -4.33
N ILE A 92 -14.51 -2.72 -3.52
CA ILE A 92 -14.32 -2.99 -2.09
C ILE A 92 -13.74 -4.38 -1.82
N GLU A 93 -13.89 -5.34 -2.74
CA GLU A 93 -13.31 -6.68 -2.58
C GLU A 93 -11.78 -6.60 -2.74
N GLU A 94 -11.32 -5.83 -3.72
CA GLU A 94 -9.90 -5.54 -3.91
C GLU A 94 -9.32 -4.76 -2.73
N TYR A 95 -10.07 -3.82 -2.12
CA TYR A 95 -9.67 -3.19 -0.85
C TYR A 95 -9.33 -4.23 0.23
N VAL A 96 -10.24 -5.18 0.46
CA VAL A 96 -10.04 -6.25 1.45
C VAL A 96 -8.84 -7.12 1.08
N HIS A 97 -8.65 -7.47 -0.19
CA HIS A 97 -7.49 -8.23 -0.64
C HIS A 97 -6.15 -7.51 -0.45
N ARG A 98 -6.12 -6.19 -0.63
CA ARG A 98 -4.93 -5.36 -0.43
C ARG A 98 -4.57 -5.25 1.04
N VAL A 99 -5.53 -4.92 1.91
CA VAL A 99 -5.26 -4.78 3.35
C VAL A 99 -5.04 -6.13 4.03
N GLY A 100 -5.57 -7.22 3.48
CA GLY A 100 -5.28 -8.58 3.93
C GLY A 100 -3.86 -9.07 3.63
N ARG A 101 -2.98 -8.23 3.08
CA ARG A 101 -1.54 -8.50 2.91
C ARG A 101 -0.74 -8.27 4.19
N THR A 102 -1.35 -7.68 5.22
CA THR A 102 -0.79 -7.60 6.56
C THR A 102 -1.13 -8.87 7.34
N GLY A 103 -0.17 -9.42 8.09
CA GLY A 103 -0.21 -10.81 8.56
C GLY A 103 -0.54 -10.98 10.05
N PRO A 104 -1.04 -12.15 10.50
CA PRO A 104 -1.30 -12.43 11.92
C PRO A 104 0.00 -12.79 12.66
N ALA A 105 0.83 -11.79 13.01
CA ALA A 105 2.05 -12.03 13.78
C ALA A 105 2.54 -10.82 14.60
N GLY A 106 1.67 -10.24 15.44
CA GLY A 106 2.10 -9.44 16.61
C GLY A 106 2.95 -8.20 16.33
N ARG A 107 2.92 -7.68 15.10
CA ARG A 107 3.55 -6.41 14.68
C ARG A 107 2.46 -5.61 13.98
N THR A 108 2.40 -4.33 14.29
CA THR A 108 1.36 -3.38 13.87
C THR A 108 1.06 -3.45 12.37
N ASP A 109 -0.20 -3.77 12.05
CA ASP A 109 -0.74 -3.82 10.68
C ASP A 109 -1.45 -2.50 10.34
N GLU A 110 -0.71 -1.53 9.81
CA GLU A 110 -1.30 -0.23 9.46
C GLU A 110 -1.73 -0.17 7.99
N SER A 111 -3.03 -0.01 7.75
CA SER A 111 -3.55 0.22 6.40
C SER A 111 -4.08 1.64 6.23
N ILE A 112 -3.43 2.44 5.38
CA ILE A 112 -3.85 3.81 5.04
C ILE A 112 -4.49 3.82 3.65
N THR A 113 -5.61 4.51 3.49
CA THR A 113 -6.31 4.57 2.20
C THR A 113 -6.75 5.97 1.86
N PHE A 114 -6.16 6.54 0.81
CA PHE A 114 -6.65 7.81 0.29
C PHE A 114 -7.95 7.59 -0.50
N MET A 115 -8.97 8.35 -0.12
CA MET A 115 -10.27 8.36 -0.76
C MET A 115 -10.57 9.76 -1.27
N THR A 116 -10.88 9.88 -2.55
CA THR A 116 -11.26 11.13 -3.19
C THR A 116 -12.78 11.20 -3.38
N ARG A 117 -13.29 12.31 -3.91
CA ARG A 117 -14.73 12.45 -4.22
C ARG A 117 -15.23 11.45 -5.26
N GLN A 118 -14.35 10.97 -6.14
CA GLN A 118 -14.73 10.00 -7.18
C GLN A 118 -15.05 8.63 -6.56
N ASP A 119 -14.44 8.32 -5.42
CA ASP A 119 -14.52 7.03 -4.75
C ASP A 119 -15.70 6.95 -3.75
N TRP A 120 -16.46 8.03 -3.57
CA TRP A 120 -17.51 8.14 -2.55
C TRP A 120 -18.62 7.10 -2.66
N HIS A 121 -18.82 6.49 -3.84
CA HIS A 121 -19.76 5.38 -3.97
C HIS A 121 -19.34 4.13 -3.17
N HIS A 122 -18.05 3.99 -2.83
CA HIS A 122 -17.55 2.93 -1.96
C HIS A 122 -17.56 3.29 -0.48
N ALA A 123 -17.75 4.56 -0.12
CA ALA A 123 -17.59 5.05 1.25
C ALA A 123 -18.48 4.28 2.25
N LYS A 124 -19.71 3.95 1.88
CA LYS A 124 -20.60 3.18 2.75
C LYS A 124 -20.05 1.77 3.02
N ALA A 125 -19.71 1.04 1.97
CA ALA A 125 -19.18 -0.32 2.11
C ALA A 125 -17.86 -0.33 2.89
N LEU A 126 -17.02 0.68 2.68
CA LEU A 126 -15.81 0.88 3.47
C LEU A 126 -16.14 1.09 4.95
N ILE A 127 -17.05 2.02 5.28
CA ILE A 127 -17.47 2.26 6.67
C ILE A 127 -17.99 0.98 7.32
N ASP A 128 -18.84 0.21 6.62
CA ASP A 128 -19.39 -1.04 7.12
C ASP A 128 -18.26 -2.04 7.49
N ILE A 129 -17.23 -2.17 6.64
CA ILE A 129 -16.05 -3.02 6.90
C ILE A 129 -15.25 -2.53 8.12
N LEU A 130 -15.04 -1.22 8.24
CA LEU A 130 -14.26 -0.64 9.34
C LEU A 130 -14.98 -0.81 10.67
N GLU A 131 -16.31 -0.65 10.68
CA GLU A 131 -17.13 -0.89 11.87
C GLU A 131 -17.12 -2.36 12.28
N GLU A 132 -17.22 -3.29 11.32
CA GLU A 132 -17.11 -4.73 11.57
C GLU A 132 -15.76 -5.11 12.19
N ALA A 133 -14.69 -4.44 11.75
CA ALA A 133 -13.33 -4.65 12.25
C ALA A 133 -12.99 -3.83 13.54
N ASN A 134 -13.97 -3.14 14.16
CA ASN A 134 -13.79 -2.28 15.34
C ASN A 134 -12.76 -1.14 15.17
N GLN A 135 -12.68 -0.55 13.98
CA GLN A 135 -11.66 0.44 13.63
C GLN A 135 -12.16 1.87 13.85
N VAL A 136 -11.35 2.72 14.49
CA VAL A 136 -11.74 4.11 14.79
C VAL A 136 -11.51 5.00 13.57
N ASN A 137 -12.58 5.46 12.94
CA ASN A 137 -12.51 6.41 11.82
C ASN A 137 -11.87 7.75 12.25
N ARG A 138 -10.69 8.08 11.69
CA ARG A 138 -10.09 9.42 11.79
C ARG A 138 -10.26 10.16 10.46
N TYR A 139 -11.18 11.14 10.43
CA TYR A 139 -11.39 12.00 9.27
C TYR A 139 -10.50 13.26 9.36
N THR A 140 -9.68 13.54 8.34
CA THR A 140 -8.97 14.82 8.19
C THR A 140 -9.35 15.49 6.87
N ARG A 141 -10.34 16.38 6.93
CA ARG A 141 -10.82 17.41 5.97
C ARG A 141 -10.88 17.19 4.44
N ASN A 142 -10.23 16.21 3.83
CA ASN A 142 -10.39 15.76 2.43
C ASN A 142 -9.69 14.41 2.18
N ILE A 143 -9.16 13.76 3.21
CA ILE A 143 -8.44 12.48 3.16
C ILE A 143 -9.03 11.61 4.27
N LEU A 144 -9.47 10.41 3.92
CA LEU A 144 -9.70 9.37 4.92
C LEU A 144 -8.31 8.81 5.25
N ILE A 145 -7.87 8.89 6.50
CA ILE A 145 -6.66 8.20 6.94
C ILE A 145 -7.14 7.12 7.89
N LEU A 146 -7.20 5.91 7.38
CA LEU A 146 -7.44 4.72 8.18
C LEU A 146 -6.09 4.30 8.75
N THR A 147 -6.04 4.01 10.04
CA THR A 147 -4.86 3.54 10.75
C THR A 147 -5.36 2.38 11.58
N ASN A 148 -4.88 1.18 11.30
CA ASN A 148 -5.18 0.03 12.15
C ASN A 148 -3.99 -0.33 13.01
N PHE A 149 -4.32 -0.66 14.25
CA PHE A 149 -3.51 -1.43 15.17
C PHE A 149 -4.28 -2.73 15.34
N VAL A 150 -3.65 -3.85 15.02
CA VAL A 150 -4.10 -5.19 15.39
C VAL A 150 -3.36 -5.60 16.65
#